data_AF-A0A9D8DBF6-F1
#
_entry.id   AF-A0A9D8DBF6-F1
#
_cell.length_a   1.000
_cell.length_b   1.000
_cell.length_c   1.000
_cell.angle_alpha   90.00
_cell.angle_beta   90.00
_cell.angle_gamma   90.00
#
_symmetry.space_group_name_H-M   'P 1'
#
loop_
_entity.id
_entity.type
_entity.pdbx_description
1 polymer ?
#
loop_
_entity_poly.entity_id
_entity_poly.type
_entity_poly.pdbx_seq_one_letter_code
_entity_poly.pdbx_strand_id
1 'polypeptide(L)'
;MRNPRGEAMDLLGGDFEARVLEPSPPAVSEPPFSDDPVAPGEVPEGRRLVSPVSDHGDLTWDEVARERHEIAGWCADRWLGAWRPLRPLPEGFASSRAALHRVAEEVVAPARLPENEIALRFTVGGFGTPYYELDGLDCQTRVEGTELVQQRGPQEERRPLDGSLLEGLPAVDAACAAALGELYGFACSVLEELRAEQADEDPSPVQLWPEHFDIAFELGSEARGRRANVGVSPGDESHPRPYIYVGPWESSIAQAGPEEVWNGDGFPGAELGYDELLGESDQRRLALDFLRSRFRAILQA
;
A
#
# COMPACT_ATOMS: atom_id res chain seq x y z
N MET A 1 -16.83 -2.34 14.56
CA MET A 1 -15.46 -2.84 14.35
C MET A 1 -15.25 -2.97 12.86
N ARG A 2 -14.30 -2.23 12.29
CA ARG A 2 -13.85 -2.49 10.93
C ARG A 2 -13.14 -3.84 10.94
N ASN A 3 -13.51 -4.73 10.03
CA ASN A 3 -12.85 -6.02 9.86
C ASN A 3 -12.88 -6.34 8.36
N PRO A 4 -11.93 -5.81 7.57
CA PRO A 4 -11.99 -5.89 6.11
C PRO A 4 -12.07 -7.33 5.59
N ARG A 5 -11.32 -8.26 6.19
CA ARG A 5 -11.40 -9.70 5.84
C ARG A 5 -12.74 -10.32 6.26
N GLY A 6 -13.28 -9.95 7.43
CA GLY A 6 -14.62 -10.36 7.86
C GLY A 6 -15.72 -9.88 6.91
N GLU A 7 -15.69 -8.60 6.55
CA GLU A 7 -16.60 -7.96 5.59
C GLU A 7 -16.53 -8.65 4.22
N ALA A 8 -15.32 -9.00 3.76
CA ALA A 8 -15.11 -9.76 2.54
C ALA A 8 -15.74 -11.15 2.57
N MET A 9 -15.57 -11.89 3.66
CA MET A 9 -16.15 -13.23 3.83
C MET A 9 -17.68 -13.17 3.87
N ASP A 10 -18.25 -12.19 4.57
CA ASP A 10 -19.69 -11.96 4.61
C ASP A 10 -20.25 -11.62 3.21
N LEU A 11 -19.50 -10.84 2.42
CA LEU A 11 -19.87 -10.45 1.06
C LEU A 11 -19.83 -11.64 0.08
N LEU A 12 -18.83 -12.52 0.18
CA LEU A 12 -18.66 -13.65 -0.73
C LEU A 12 -19.58 -14.84 -0.38
N GLY A 13 -19.85 -15.03 0.91
CA GLY A 13 -20.62 -16.15 1.46
C GLY A 13 -19.75 -17.35 1.89
N GLY A 14 -20.39 -18.34 2.51
CA GLY A 14 -19.71 -19.44 3.22
C GLY A 14 -18.89 -20.43 2.39
N ASP A 15 -18.98 -20.35 1.06
CA ASP A 15 -18.20 -21.18 0.11
C ASP A 15 -16.80 -20.60 -0.17
N PHE A 16 -16.50 -19.42 0.35
CA PHE A 16 -15.26 -18.71 0.09
C PHE A 16 -14.47 -18.42 1.36
N GLU A 17 -13.16 -18.40 1.17
CA GLU A 17 -12.20 -17.77 2.06
C GLU A 17 -11.62 -16.54 1.34
N ALA A 18 -11.25 -15.50 2.07
CA ALA A 18 -10.86 -14.23 1.46
C ALA A 18 -9.57 -13.67 2.05
N ARG A 19 -8.78 -13.05 1.18
CA ARG A 19 -7.68 -12.17 1.53
C ARG A 19 -7.96 -10.78 0.98
N VAL A 20 -7.52 -9.74 1.68
CA VAL A 20 -7.74 -8.33 1.31
C VAL A 20 -6.47 -7.53 1.58
N LEU A 21 -6.30 -6.38 0.93
CA LEU A 21 -5.10 -5.54 1.08
C LEU A 21 -5.05 -4.80 2.43
N GLU A 22 -6.21 -4.45 2.99
CA GLU A 22 -6.31 -3.74 4.27
C GLU A 22 -5.98 -4.67 5.45
N PRO A 23 -5.29 -4.17 6.49
CA PRO A 23 -5.07 -4.93 7.73
C PRO A 23 -6.39 -5.41 8.32
N SER A 24 -6.41 -6.63 8.84
CA SER A 24 -7.59 -7.22 9.49
C SER A 24 -7.25 -7.83 10.84
N PRO A 25 -8.16 -7.80 11.84
CA PRO A 25 -7.96 -8.49 13.11
C PRO A 25 -7.91 -10.01 12.89
N PRO A 26 -7.25 -10.76 13.80
CA PRO A 26 -6.62 -10.30 15.03
C PRO A 26 -5.25 -9.63 14.80
N ALA A 27 -4.78 -8.87 15.78
CA ALA A 27 -3.43 -8.34 15.82
C ALA A 27 -2.38 -9.47 15.78
N VAL A 28 -1.27 -9.21 15.10
CA VAL A 28 -0.12 -10.13 15.04
C VAL A 28 0.87 -9.75 16.14
N SER A 29 1.11 -10.67 17.07
CA SER A 29 1.96 -10.45 18.26
C SER A 29 3.40 -10.94 18.11
N GLU A 30 3.77 -11.48 16.95
CA GLU A 30 5.13 -11.93 16.63
C GLU A 30 5.72 -11.10 15.48
N PRO A 31 7.06 -10.87 15.44
CA PRO A 31 7.70 -10.18 14.33
C PRO A 31 7.30 -10.76 12.95
N PRO A 32 6.97 -9.92 11.95
CA PRO A 32 7.15 -8.46 11.89
C PRO A 32 6.00 -7.64 12.50
N PHE A 33 5.15 -8.24 13.34
CA PHE A 33 4.00 -7.60 13.98
C PHE A 33 2.97 -7.07 12.98
N SER A 34 2.86 -7.68 11.80
CA SER A 34 1.86 -7.33 10.79
C SER A 34 1.35 -8.60 10.14
N ASP A 35 0.11 -8.57 9.66
CA ASP A 35 -0.42 -9.59 8.78
C ASP A 35 0.23 -9.48 7.38
N ASP A 36 0.31 -10.62 6.67
CA ASP A 36 0.62 -10.66 5.25
C ASP A 36 -0.71 -10.74 4.46
N PRO A 37 -1.08 -9.69 3.70
CA PRO A 37 -2.38 -9.59 3.05
C PRO A 37 -2.58 -10.56 1.89
N VAL A 38 -1.50 -11.15 1.35
CA VAL A 38 -1.55 -12.02 0.16
C VAL A 38 -0.98 -13.40 0.42
N ALA A 39 -0.53 -13.68 1.65
CA ALA A 39 -0.25 -15.04 2.07
C ALA A 39 -1.53 -15.89 2.00
N PRO A 40 -1.51 -17.03 1.27
CA PRO A 40 -2.70 -17.87 1.12
C PRO A 40 -3.26 -18.36 2.45
N GLY A 41 -2.41 -18.58 3.46
CA GLY A 41 -2.80 -19.03 4.80
C GLY A 41 -3.60 -20.35 4.80
N GLU A 42 -4.34 -20.60 5.88
CA GLU A 42 -5.25 -21.75 5.95
C GLU A 42 -6.54 -21.46 5.18
N VAL A 43 -7.00 -22.45 4.43
CA VAL A 43 -8.27 -22.44 3.69
C VAL A 43 -9.08 -23.65 4.17
N PRO A 44 -10.25 -23.45 4.81
CA PRO A 44 -11.08 -24.56 5.28
C PRO A 44 -11.52 -25.50 4.13
N GLU A 45 -11.63 -26.80 4.44
CA GLU A 45 -12.05 -27.80 3.46
C GLU A 45 -13.39 -27.42 2.80
N GLY A 46 -13.43 -27.51 1.47
CA GLY A 46 -14.61 -27.19 0.67
C GLY A 46 -14.78 -25.71 0.32
N ARG A 47 -13.91 -24.81 0.81
CA ARG A 47 -13.89 -23.40 0.42
C ARG A 47 -12.89 -23.10 -0.69
N ARG A 48 -13.20 -22.07 -1.48
CA ARG A 48 -12.28 -21.49 -2.47
C ARG A 48 -11.68 -20.20 -1.95
N LEU A 49 -10.38 -19.99 -2.16
CA LEU A 49 -9.67 -18.79 -1.75
C LEU A 49 -9.75 -17.69 -2.82
N VAL A 50 -10.26 -16.52 -2.44
CA VAL A 50 -10.22 -15.29 -3.25
C VAL A 50 -9.06 -14.41 -2.77
N SER A 51 -8.13 -14.12 -3.69
CA SER A 51 -6.87 -13.41 -3.44
C SER A 51 -6.87 -12.00 -4.08
N PRO A 52 -6.20 -11.00 -3.47
CA PRO A 52 -5.91 -9.71 -4.09
C PRO A 52 -4.94 -9.78 -5.28
N VAL A 53 -4.12 -10.84 -5.34
CA VAL A 53 -3.05 -11.01 -6.34
C VAL A 53 -3.16 -12.37 -7.03
N SER A 54 -2.59 -12.47 -8.22
CA SER A 54 -2.58 -13.70 -9.02
C SER A 54 -1.80 -14.81 -8.33
N ASP A 55 -2.11 -16.07 -8.69
CA ASP A 55 -1.40 -17.28 -8.27
C ASP A 55 -1.34 -17.59 -6.75
N HIS A 56 -2.00 -16.78 -5.92
CA HIS A 56 -2.08 -16.94 -4.46
C HIS A 56 -3.47 -17.36 -3.96
N GLY A 57 -4.36 -17.76 -4.86
CA GLY A 57 -5.70 -18.25 -4.55
C GLY A 57 -6.33 -19.00 -5.72
N ASP A 58 -7.56 -19.48 -5.52
CA ASP A 58 -8.35 -20.14 -6.57
C ASP A 58 -8.98 -19.14 -7.55
N LEU A 59 -9.11 -17.88 -7.12
CA LEU A 59 -9.68 -16.75 -7.84
C LEU A 59 -9.01 -15.45 -7.40
N THR A 60 -8.99 -14.47 -8.30
CA THR A 60 -8.73 -13.07 -7.96
C THR A 60 -10.03 -12.32 -7.69
N TRP A 61 -9.98 -11.26 -6.89
CA TRP A 61 -11.13 -10.37 -6.70
C TRP A 61 -11.61 -9.73 -8.01
N ASP A 62 -10.72 -9.43 -8.95
CA ASP A 62 -11.11 -8.88 -10.25
C ASP A 62 -11.91 -9.88 -11.09
N GLU A 63 -11.58 -11.18 -11.04
CA GLU A 63 -12.40 -12.23 -11.64
C GLU A 63 -13.77 -12.32 -10.99
N VAL A 64 -13.83 -12.31 -9.66
CA VAL A 64 -15.12 -12.36 -8.94
C VAL A 64 -15.97 -11.13 -9.27
N ALA A 65 -15.39 -9.93 -9.31
CA ALA A 65 -16.11 -8.69 -9.63
C ALA A 65 -16.63 -8.65 -11.08
N ARG A 66 -15.93 -9.31 -12.01
CA ARG A 66 -16.37 -9.48 -13.41
C ARG A 66 -17.56 -10.42 -13.53
N GLU A 67 -17.69 -11.42 -12.66
CA GLU A 67 -18.84 -12.34 -12.63
C GLU A 67 -20.01 -11.82 -11.78
N ARG A 68 -19.71 -11.15 -10.66
CA ARG A 68 -20.66 -10.60 -9.68
C ARG A 68 -20.58 -9.07 -9.69
N HIS A 69 -21.19 -8.46 -10.70
CA HIS A 69 -21.10 -7.01 -10.91
C HIS A 69 -21.58 -6.17 -9.71
N GLU A 70 -22.45 -6.72 -8.85
CA GLU A 70 -22.94 -6.08 -7.63
C GLU A 70 -21.83 -5.80 -6.59
N ILE A 71 -20.73 -6.55 -6.61
CA ILE A 71 -19.61 -6.34 -5.68
C ILE A 71 -18.47 -5.51 -6.28
N ALA A 72 -18.56 -5.15 -7.55
CA ALA A 72 -17.47 -4.46 -8.26
C ALA A 72 -17.13 -3.11 -7.62
N GLY A 73 -18.12 -2.35 -7.13
CA GLY A 73 -17.89 -1.10 -6.41
C GLY A 73 -17.11 -1.32 -5.11
N TRP A 74 -17.45 -2.36 -4.35
CA TRP A 74 -16.75 -2.70 -3.10
C TRP A 74 -15.29 -3.11 -3.35
N CYS A 75 -15.04 -3.86 -4.42
CA CYS A 75 -13.70 -4.26 -4.84
C CYS A 75 -12.86 -3.05 -5.29
N ALA A 76 -13.47 -2.15 -6.07
CA ALA A 76 -12.84 -0.96 -6.59
C ALA A 76 -12.41 -0.01 -5.47
N ASP A 77 -13.29 0.25 -4.50
CA ASP A 77 -13.02 1.16 -3.38
C ASP A 77 -11.90 0.62 -2.46
N ARG A 78 -11.58 -0.67 -2.55
CA ARG A 78 -10.53 -1.38 -1.80
C ARG A 78 -9.32 -1.77 -2.63
N TRP A 79 -9.28 -1.37 -3.90
CA TRP A 79 -8.20 -1.69 -4.84
C TRP A 79 -7.93 -3.19 -5.05
N LEU A 80 -8.95 -4.03 -4.86
CA LEU A 80 -8.87 -5.48 -5.01
C LEU A 80 -9.13 -5.95 -6.45
N GLY A 81 -9.89 -5.17 -7.22
CA GLY A 81 -10.33 -5.49 -8.58
C GLY A 81 -11.28 -4.40 -9.07
N ALA A 82 -11.75 -4.50 -10.32
CA ALA A 82 -12.57 -3.46 -10.96
C ALA A 82 -11.93 -2.05 -10.82
N TRP A 83 -10.60 -2.00 -10.94
CA TRP A 83 -9.80 -0.84 -10.58
C TRP A 83 -10.24 0.42 -11.31
N ARG A 84 -10.33 1.53 -10.56
CA ARG A 84 -10.62 2.86 -11.13
C ARG A 84 -9.30 3.52 -11.54
N PRO A 85 -9.29 4.29 -12.63
CA PRO A 85 -8.11 5.07 -12.98
C PRO A 85 -7.86 6.16 -11.93
N LEU A 86 -6.60 6.35 -11.57
CA LEU A 86 -6.12 7.52 -10.87
C LEU A 86 -6.48 8.78 -11.67
N ARG A 87 -6.67 9.88 -10.94
CA ARG A 87 -7.16 11.16 -11.47
C ARG A 87 -6.09 12.24 -11.32
N PRO A 88 -6.15 13.33 -12.11
CA PRO A 88 -5.32 14.50 -11.86
C PRO A 88 -5.40 14.96 -10.40
N LEU A 89 -4.25 15.34 -9.83
CA LEU A 89 -4.17 15.77 -8.44
C LEU A 89 -4.96 17.07 -8.24
N PRO A 90 -5.70 17.21 -7.13
CA PRO A 90 -6.33 18.48 -6.76
C PRO A 90 -5.29 19.57 -6.48
N GLU A 91 -5.71 20.83 -6.58
CA GLU A 91 -4.91 21.97 -6.13
C GLU A 91 -4.60 21.84 -4.63
N GLY A 92 -3.36 22.14 -4.24
CA GLY A 92 -2.95 22.05 -2.84
C GLY A 92 -2.57 20.64 -2.36
N PHE A 93 -2.49 19.64 -3.26
CA PHE A 93 -2.10 18.27 -2.92
C PHE A 93 -0.79 18.21 -2.13
N ALA A 94 0.26 18.92 -2.55
CA ALA A 94 1.55 18.92 -1.84
C ALA A 94 1.45 19.44 -0.39
N SER A 95 0.62 20.46 -0.14
CA SER A 95 0.41 20.99 1.21
C SER A 95 -0.36 19.99 2.09
N SER A 96 -1.40 19.35 1.53
CA SER A 96 -2.16 18.32 2.26
C SER A 96 -1.31 17.07 2.51
N ARG A 97 -0.48 16.67 1.54
CA ARG A 97 0.51 15.58 1.68
C ARG A 97 1.44 15.86 2.86
N ALA A 98 2.01 17.06 2.96
CA ALA A 98 2.91 17.43 4.07
C ALA A 98 2.20 17.39 5.43
N ALA A 99 0.94 17.83 5.51
CA ALA A 99 0.15 17.73 6.74
C ALA A 99 -0.13 16.25 7.10
N LEU A 100 -0.51 15.42 6.13
CA LEU A 100 -0.78 13.99 6.33
C LEU A 100 0.49 13.20 6.69
N HIS A 101 1.64 13.56 6.12
CA HIS A 101 2.94 13.00 6.45
C HIS A 101 3.27 13.24 7.94
N ARG A 102 3.09 14.48 8.42
CA ARG A 102 3.22 14.77 9.86
C ARG A 102 2.28 13.94 10.73
N VAL A 103 1.02 13.75 10.30
CA VAL A 103 0.08 12.88 11.03
C VAL A 103 0.57 11.42 11.04
N ALA A 104 1.15 10.94 9.95
CA ALA A 104 1.73 9.59 9.89
C ALA A 104 2.86 9.41 10.90
N GLU A 105 3.83 10.31 10.93
CA GLU A 105 5.01 10.23 11.81
C GLU A 105 4.70 10.56 13.28
N GLU A 106 3.94 11.62 13.54
CA GLU A 106 3.77 12.17 14.88
C GLU A 106 2.59 11.56 15.64
N VAL A 107 1.64 10.91 14.93
CA VAL A 107 0.37 10.44 15.53
C VAL A 107 0.10 8.96 15.25
N VAL A 108 0.12 8.53 13.98
CA VAL A 108 -0.33 7.18 13.60
C VAL A 108 0.74 6.14 13.91
N ALA A 109 1.98 6.32 13.43
CA ALA A 109 3.08 5.39 13.68
C ALA A 109 3.40 5.20 15.18
N PRO A 110 3.43 6.27 16.01
CA PRO A 110 3.69 6.13 17.45
C PRO A 110 2.59 5.39 18.21
N ALA A 111 1.40 5.21 17.65
CA ALA A 111 0.29 4.51 18.31
C ALA A 111 0.61 3.04 18.65
N ARG A 112 1.65 2.47 18.03
CA ARG A 112 2.11 1.09 18.26
C ARG A 112 3.36 0.98 19.15
N LEU A 113 3.94 2.09 19.57
CA LEU A 113 5.14 2.09 20.42
C LEU A 113 4.81 1.67 21.87
N PRO A 114 5.76 1.10 22.62
CA PRO A 114 7.16 0.81 22.24
C PRO A 114 7.40 -0.58 21.63
N GLU A 115 6.35 -1.40 21.50
CA GLU A 115 6.48 -2.86 21.33
C GLU A 115 6.48 -3.33 19.88
N ASN A 116 6.23 -2.44 18.91
CA ASN A 116 6.00 -2.81 17.51
C ASN A 116 6.85 -2.00 16.52
N GLU A 117 6.98 -2.54 15.30
CA GLU A 117 7.46 -1.81 14.13
C GLU A 117 6.53 -0.63 13.80
N ILE A 118 7.13 0.52 13.47
CA ILE A 118 6.43 1.77 13.18
C ILE A 118 5.83 1.85 11.77
N ALA A 119 6.03 0.79 10.98
CA ALA A 119 5.50 0.70 9.64
C ALA A 119 3.96 0.72 9.61
N LEU A 120 3.44 1.34 8.55
CA LEU A 120 2.02 1.57 8.32
C LEU A 120 1.57 0.79 7.08
N ARG A 121 0.27 0.79 6.81
CA ARG A 121 -0.37 0.04 5.72
C ARG A 121 -1.44 0.89 5.05
N PHE A 122 -1.77 0.54 3.81
CA PHE A 122 -2.98 1.05 3.16
C PHE A 122 -4.22 0.66 3.97
N THR A 123 -5.11 1.62 4.18
CA THR A 123 -6.48 1.43 4.64
C THR A 123 -7.39 2.27 3.75
N VAL A 124 -8.62 1.84 3.44
CA VAL A 124 -9.49 2.64 2.55
C VAL A 124 -9.65 4.06 3.08
N GLY A 125 -9.44 5.03 2.20
CA GLY A 125 -9.52 6.45 2.52
C GLY A 125 -8.22 7.04 3.09
N GLY A 126 -7.13 6.27 3.19
CA GLY A 126 -5.86 6.79 3.67
C GLY A 126 -4.85 5.69 4.01
N PHE A 127 -4.37 5.71 5.24
CA PHE A 127 -3.33 4.82 5.75
C PHE A 127 -3.51 4.62 7.25
N GLY A 128 -2.98 3.52 7.78
CA GLY A 128 -3.10 3.23 9.21
C GLY A 128 -2.08 2.21 9.68
N THR A 129 -2.10 1.96 10.98
CA THR A 129 -1.33 0.87 11.58
C THR A 129 -1.86 -0.48 11.06
N PRO A 130 -1.02 -1.53 11.00
CA PRO A 130 -1.50 -2.89 11.21
C PRO A 130 -2.32 -2.98 12.51
N TYR A 131 -3.12 -4.05 12.66
CA TYR A 131 -3.76 -4.30 13.94
C TYR A 131 -2.71 -4.60 15.02
N TYR A 132 -2.86 -3.98 16.19
CA TYR A 132 -2.01 -4.20 17.36
C TYR A 132 -2.87 -4.50 18.58
N GLU A 133 -2.34 -5.27 19.53
CA GLU A 133 -3.03 -5.56 20.78
C GLU A 133 -2.82 -4.42 21.78
N LEU A 134 -3.88 -3.96 22.43
CA LEU A 134 -3.80 -3.08 23.60
C LEU A 134 -4.87 -3.48 24.61
N ASP A 135 -4.44 -3.81 25.83
CA ASP A 135 -5.30 -4.30 26.92
C ASP A 135 -6.16 -5.52 26.52
N GLY A 136 -5.60 -6.46 25.75
CA GLY A 136 -6.31 -7.65 25.26
C GLY A 136 -7.36 -7.38 24.18
N LEU A 137 -7.33 -6.21 23.54
CA LEU A 137 -8.22 -5.83 22.46
C LEU A 137 -7.44 -5.54 21.18
N ASP A 138 -7.98 -5.99 20.05
CA ASP A 138 -7.52 -5.60 18.72
C ASP A 138 -7.77 -4.11 18.49
N CYS A 139 -6.69 -3.37 18.23
CA CYS A 139 -6.71 -1.92 18.02
C CYS A 139 -6.12 -1.55 16.67
N GLN A 140 -6.59 -0.42 16.12
CA GLN A 140 -6.03 0.19 14.93
C GLN A 140 -6.17 1.70 15.02
N THR A 141 -5.10 2.42 14.68
CA THR A 141 -5.13 3.87 14.47
C THR A 141 -4.92 4.13 12.98
N ARG A 142 -5.81 4.89 12.35
CA ARG A 142 -5.75 5.16 10.90
C ARG A 142 -6.23 6.57 10.56
N VAL A 143 -5.83 7.06 9.40
CA VAL A 143 -6.42 8.21 8.74
C VAL A 143 -7.46 7.73 7.73
N GLU A 144 -8.66 8.30 7.81
CA GLU A 144 -9.74 8.06 6.86
C GLU A 144 -10.25 9.42 6.36
N GLY A 145 -9.79 9.83 5.17
CA GLY A 145 -10.03 11.17 4.65
C GLY A 145 -9.41 12.26 5.53
N THR A 146 -10.25 13.11 6.10
CA THR A 146 -9.85 14.24 6.96
C THR A 146 -10.03 13.96 8.45
N GLU A 147 -10.11 12.67 8.83
CA GLU A 147 -10.28 12.25 10.22
C GLU A 147 -9.20 11.26 10.65
N LEU A 148 -8.74 11.39 11.90
CA LEU A 148 -8.07 10.31 12.61
C LEU A 148 -9.14 9.40 13.21
N VAL A 149 -9.03 8.11 12.93
CA VAL A 149 -9.91 7.07 13.44
C VAL A 149 -9.13 6.14 14.35
N GLN A 150 -9.58 5.99 15.59
CA GLN A 150 -9.01 5.09 16.58
C GLN A 150 -10.04 4.01 16.94
N GLN A 151 -9.73 2.79 16.53
CA GLN A 151 -10.53 1.61 16.85
C GLN A 151 -9.89 0.86 18.02
N ARG A 152 -10.72 0.47 18.99
CA ARG A 152 -10.35 -0.42 20.11
C ARG A 152 -11.46 -1.44 20.30
N GLY A 153 -11.22 -2.68 19.88
CA GLY A 153 -12.25 -3.71 19.79
C GLY A 153 -13.48 -3.22 18.99
N PRO A 154 -14.69 -3.27 19.56
CA PRO A 154 -15.90 -2.81 18.87
C PRO A 154 -16.07 -1.29 18.84
N GLN A 155 -15.34 -0.53 19.67
CA GLN A 155 -15.47 0.92 19.75
C GLN A 155 -14.61 1.64 18.71
N GLU A 156 -15.12 2.77 18.22
CA GLU A 156 -14.41 3.66 17.29
C GLU A 156 -14.59 5.11 17.75
N GLU A 157 -13.49 5.86 17.81
CA GLU A 157 -13.46 7.31 18.03
C GLU A 157 -12.90 8.01 16.79
N ARG A 158 -13.51 9.14 16.41
CA ARG A 158 -13.12 9.95 15.26
C ARG A 158 -12.81 11.37 15.69
N ARG A 159 -11.70 11.91 15.19
CA ARG A 159 -11.25 13.27 15.45
C ARG A 159 -10.81 13.95 14.15
N PRO A 160 -11.13 15.24 13.93
CA PRO A 160 -10.68 15.95 12.74
C PRO A 160 -9.15 16.06 12.70
N LEU A 161 -8.58 16.04 11.49
CA LEU A 161 -7.16 16.34 11.26
C LEU A 161 -6.95 17.87 11.25
N ASP A 162 -6.92 18.47 12.43
CA ASP A 162 -6.68 19.90 12.62
C ASP A 162 -5.75 20.19 13.80
N GLY A 163 -5.63 21.48 14.14
CA GLY A 163 -4.78 21.95 15.25
C GLY A 163 -5.15 21.39 16.63
N SER A 164 -6.35 20.82 16.81
CA SER A 164 -6.75 20.13 18.04
C SER A 164 -6.17 18.72 18.14
N LEU A 165 -5.87 18.09 16.99
CA LEU A 165 -5.17 16.81 16.95
C LEU A 165 -3.66 17.00 17.09
N LEU A 166 -3.10 17.92 16.30
CA LEU A 166 -1.67 18.18 16.27
C LEU A 166 -1.41 19.68 16.12
N GLU A 167 -0.70 20.27 17.08
CA GLU A 167 -0.44 21.71 17.07
C GLU A 167 0.30 22.13 15.79
N GLY A 168 -0.20 23.20 15.17
CA GLY A 168 0.35 23.72 13.93
C GLY A 168 0.10 22.84 12.69
N LEU A 169 -0.78 21.84 12.76
CA LEU A 169 -1.18 21.06 11.60
C LEU A 169 -1.95 21.94 10.59
N PRO A 170 -1.47 22.05 9.33
CA PRO A 170 -2.21 22.74 8.28
C PRO A 170 -3.54 22.03 7.98
N ALA A 171 -4.51 22.78 7.45
CA ALA A 171 -5.77 22.18 7.01
C ALA A 171 -5.52 21.15 5.90
N VAL A 172 -6.08 19.96 6.07
CA VAL A 172 -6.08 18.91 5.05
C VAL A 172 -7.32 19.07 4.17
N ASP A 173 -7.13 19.25 2.87
CA ASP A 173 -8.23 19.29 1.92
C ASP A 173 -8.79 17.88 1.69
N ALA A 174 -10.13 17.76 1.66
CA ALA A 174 -10.80 16.46 1.55
C ALA A 174 -10.56 15.77 0.20
N ALA A 175 -10.47 16.53 -0.90
CA ALA A 175 -10.17 15.96 -2.20
C ALA A 175 -8.71 15.51 -2.28
N CYS A 176 -7.80 16.25 -1.65
CA CYS A 176 -6.39 15.86 -1.55
C CYS A 176 -6.19 14.59 -0.70
N ALA A 177 -6.87 14.48 0.43
CA ALA A 177 -6.85 13.27 1.27
C ALA A 177 -7.41 12.05 0.51
N ALA A 178 -8.51 12.22 -0.22
CA ALA A 178 -9.05 11.17 -1.07
C ALA A 178 -8.04 10.77 -2.17
N ALA A 179 -7.41 11.73 -2.85
CA ALA A 179 -6.41 11.45 -3.88
C ALA A 179 -5.20 10.68 -3.33
N LEU A 180 -4.75 10.98 -2.11
CA LEU A 180 -3.68 10.23 -1.44
C LEU A 180 -4.12 8.79 -1.11
N GLY A 181 -5.34 8.60 -0.59
CA GLY A 181 -5.90 7.28 -0.31
C GLY A 181 -6.01 6.41 -1.56
N GLU A 182 -6.45 6.98 -2.69
CA GLU A 182 -6.48 6.29 -3.99
C GLU A 182 -5.07 5.92 -4.47
N LEU A 183 -4.09 6.82 -4.31
CA LEU A 183 -2.70 6.53 -4.67
C LEU A 183 -2.14 5.37 -3.84
N TYR A 184 -2.40 5.33 -2.53
CA TYR A 184 -1.92 4.26 -1.67
C TYR A 184 -2.61 2.92 -1.93
N GLY A 185 -3.90 2.92 -2.23
CA GLY A 185 -4.59 1.72 -2.67
C GLY A 185 -4.02 1.19 -4.00
N PHE A 186 -3.79 2.08 -4.97
CA PHE A 186 -3.11 1.75 -6.22
C PHE A 186 -1.73 1.15 -5.98
N ALA A 187 -0.89 1.84 -5.19
CA ALA A 187 0.47 1.41 -4.88
C ALA A 187 0.48 0.03 -4.23
N CYS A 188 -0.34 -0.19 -3.20
CA CYS A 188 -0.45 -1.48 -2.53
C CYS A 188 -0.89 -2.60 -3.51
N SER A 189 -1.88 -2.33 -4.37
CA SER A 189 -2.35 -3.31 -5.37
C SER A 189 -1.30 -3.71 -6.40
N VAL A 190 -0.38 -2.81 -6.76
CA VAL A 190 0.69 -3.04 -7.74
C VAL A 190 1.87 -3.73 -7.08
N LEU A 191 2.30 -3.24 -5.92
CA LEU A 191 3.49 -3.74 -5.24
C LEU A 191 3.27 -5.14 -4.66
N GLU A 192 2.08 -5.44 -4.12
CA GLU A 192 1.78 -6.80 -3.63
C GLU A 192 1.70 -7.81 -4.78
N GLU A 193 1.21 -7.42 -5.96
CA GLU A 193 1.23 -8.29 -7.15
C GLU A 193 2.66 -8.59 -7.57
N LEU A 194 3.52 -7.58 -7.67
CA LEU A 194 4.93 -7.78 -7.97
C LEU A 194 5.61 -8.65 -6.91
N ARG A 195 5.29 -8.42 -5.63
CA ARG A 195 5.84 -9.20 -4.51
C ARG A 195 5.47 -10.68 -4.64
N ALA A 196 4.21 -10.98 -4.97
CA ALA A 196 3.72 -12.33 -5.19
C ALA A 196 4.43 -13.00 -6.39
N GLU A 197 4.56 -12.31 -7.51
CA GLU A 197 5.25 -12.80 -8.71
C GLU A 197 6.73 -13.10 -8.49
N GLN A 198 7.36 -12.42 -7.52
CA GLN A 198 8.79 -12.52 -7.23
C GLN A 198 9.06 -13.16 -5.86
N ALA A 199 8.18 -14.05 -5.40
CA ALA A 199 8.30 -14.71 -4.09
C ALA A 199 9.63 -15.45 -3.88
N ASP A 200 10.24 -15.97 -4.95
CA ASP A 200 11.54 -16.68 -4.91
C ASP A 200 12.76 -15.74 -4.88
N GLU A 201 12.56 -14.42 -5.04
CA GLU A 201 13.63 -13.41 -5.07
C GLU A 201 13.73 -12.62 -3.75
N ASP A 202 13.46 -13.30 -2.63
CA ASP A 202 13.65 -12.81 -1.26
C ASP A 202 12.96 -11.46 -0.95
N PRO A 203 11.67 -11.28 -1.28
CA PRO A 203 11.00 -10.01 -1.03
C PRO A 203 10.73 -9.75 0.46
N SER A 204 10.87 -8.49 0.91
CA SER A 204 10.30 -8.04 2.18
C SER A 204 8.80 -7.71 2.05
N PRO A 205 8.05 -7.56 3.15
CA PRO A 205 6.64 -7.15 3.10
C PRO A 205 6.46 -5.74 2.51
N VAL A 206 5.36 -5.52 1.78
CA VAL A 206 4.96 -4.18 1.34
C VAL A 206 4.41 -3.39 2.51
N GLN A 207 5.01 -2.24 2.80
CA GLN A 207 4.63 -1.40 3.94
C GLN A 207 4.77 0.08 3.59
N LEU A 208 4.06 0.92 4.32
CA LEU A 208 4.24 2.37 4.29
C LEU A 208 5.28 2.77 5.33
N TRP A 209 6.37 3.38 4.89
CA TRP A 209 7.43 3.89 5.77
C TRP A 209 7.12 5.33 6.16
N PRO A 210 6.77 5.63 7.42
CA PRO A 210 6.31 6.96 7.81
C PRO A 210 7.37 8.04 7.57
N GLU A 211 8.66 7.74 7.66
CA GLU A 211 9.76 8.71 7.47
C GLU A 211 9.85 9.26 6.04
N HIS A 212 9.57 8.40 5.05
CA HIS A 212 9.57 8.78 3.63
C HIS A 212 8.16 9.02 3.09
N PHE A 213 7.15 8.52 3.81
CA PHE A 213 5.74 8.53 3.43
C PHE A 213 5.42 7.75 2.15
N ASP A 214 6.27 6.78 1.83
CA ASP A 214 6.18 5.94 0.63
C ASP A 214 5.62 4.57 1.00
N ILE A 215 4.86 3.95 0.08
CA ILE A 215 4.61 2.51 0.15
C ILE A 215 5.70 1.81 -0.63
N ALA A 216 6.47 0.96 0.04
CA ALA A 216 7.63 0.31 -0.54
C ALA A 216 7.87 -1.07 0.05
N PHE A 217 8.71 -1.84 -0.63
CA PHE A 217 9.32 -3.06 -0.14
C PHE A 217 10.72 -3.21 -0.74
N GLU A 218 11.45 -4.16 -0.20
CA GLU A 218 12.76 -4.55 -0.72
C GLU A 218 12.63 -5.84 -1.52
N LEU A 219 13.35 -5.93 -2.62
CA LEU A 219 13.30 -7.06 -3.54
C LEU A 219 14.68 -7.45 -4.04
N GLY A 220 14.93 -8.74 -4.20
CA GLY A 220 16.18 -9.29 -4.72
C GLY A 220 17.17 -9.67 -3.64
N SER A 221 18.20 -10.43 -4.03
CA SER A 221 19.20 -10.96 -3.10
C SER A 221 20.29 -9.93 -2.76
N GLU A 222 20.39 -9.55 -1.49
CA GLU A 222 21.50 -8.73 -0.97
C GLU A 222 22.85 -9.45 -1.14
N ALA A 223 22.92 -10.75 -0.85
CA ALA A 223 24.14 -11.54 -0.97
C ALA A 223 24.70 -11.59 -2.41
N ARG A 224 23.85 -11.39 -3.42
CA ARG A 224 24.25 -11.32 -4.83
C ARG A 224 24.45 -9.87 -5.34
N GLY A 225 24.33 -8.87 -4.46
CA GLY A 225 24.42 -7.46 -4.84
C GLY A 225 23.23 -6.98 -5.68
N ARG A 226 22.08 -7.64 -5.58
CA ARG A 226 20.89 -7.41 -6.44
C ARG A 226 19.67 -6.93 -5.64
N ARG A 227 19.87 -6.51 -4.39
CA ARG A 227 18.83 -5.92 -3.55
C ARG A 227 18.43 -4.55 -4.09
N ALA A 228 17.14 -4.26 -4.07
CA ALA A 228 16.61 -2.98 -4.51
C ALA A 228 15.44 -2.54 -3.62
N ASN A 229 15.31 -1.22 -3.46
CA ASN A 229 14.10 -0.60 -2.96
C ASN A 229 13.13 -0.42 -4.11
N VAL A 230 11.90 -0.90 -3.95
CA VAL A 230 10.82 -0.78 -4.93
C VAL A 230 9.62 -0.14 -4.25
N GLY A 231 9.11 0.96 -4.79
CA GLY A 231 8.04 1.68 -4.11
C GLY A 231 7.31 2.70 -4.95
N VAL A 232 6.33 3.34 -4.30
CA VAL A 232 5.56 4.45 -4.84
C VAL A 232 5.57 5.56 -3.79
N SER A 233 6.08 6.72 -4.20
CA SER A 233 6.07 7.92 -3.39
C SER A 233 4.86 8.79 -3.73
N PRO A 234 4.19 9.43 -2.74
CA PRO A 234 3.23 10.50 -2.99
C PRO A 234 3.90 11.81 -3.45
N GLY A 235 5.23 11.80 -3.60
CA GLY A 235 6.06 12.96 -3.88
C GLY A 235 6.82 13.39 -2.61
N ASP A 236 7.85 14.19 -2.80
CA ASP A 236 8.78 14.70 -1.79
C ASP A 236 9.16 16.17 -2.09
N GLU A 237 10.23 16.68 -1.48
CA GLU A 237 10.73 18.06 -1.71
C GLU A 237 11.36 18.27 -3.09
N SER A 238 12.00 17.23 -3.65
CA SER A 238 12.61 17.20 -4.98
C SER A 238 11.60 16.83 -6.07
N HIS A 239 10.66 15.94 -5.76
CA HIS A 239 9.61 15.45 -6.65
C HIS A 239 8.23 15.82 -6.13
N PRO A 240 7.66 17.00 -6.49
CA PRO A 240 6.41 17.47 -5.90
C PRO A 240 5.17 16.63 -6.27
N ARG A 241 5.30 15.71 -7.22
CA ARG A 241 4.23 14.83 -7.71
C ARG A 241 4.58 13.36 -7.40
N PRO A 242 3.58 12.47 -7.30
CA PRO A 242 3.83 11.06 -7.10
C PRO A 242 4.70 10.43 -8.20
N TYR A 243 5.41 9.37 -7.85
CA TYR A 243 6.19 8.59 -8.80
C TYR A 243 6.39 7.16 -8.28
N ILE A 244 6.55 6.22 -9.20
CA ILE A 244 6.95 4.84 -8.90
C ILE A 244 8.45 4.76 -9.09
N TYR A 245 9.17 4.05 -8.21
CA TYR A 245 10.62 3.95 -8.31
C TYR A 245 11.15 2.53 -8.12
N VAL A 246 12.33 2.31 -8.70
CA VAL A 246 13.21 1.16 -8.44
C VAL A 246 14.63 1.67 -8.23
N GLY A 247 15.18 1.46 -7.04
CA GLY A 247 16.52 1.88 -6.65
C GLY A 247 17.38 0.69 -6.22
N PRO A 248 18.31 0.18 -7.06
CA PRO A 248 19.25 -0.86 -6.63
C PRO A 248 20.16 -0.32 -5.52
N TRP A 249 20.42 -1.13 -4.49
CA TRP A 249 21.34 -0.76 -3.41
C TRP A 249 22.77 -0.60 -3.92
N GLU A 250 23.16 -1.47 -4.85
CA GLU A 250 24.41 -1.32 -5.59
C GLU A 250 24.22 -0.30 -6.72
N SER A 251 24.46 0.97 -6.40
CA SER A 251 24.25 2.09 -7.34
C SER A 251 25.00 1.95 -8.67
N SER A 252 26.09 1.17 -8.73
CA SER A 252 26.80 0.92 -9.98
C SER A 252 25.96 0.17 -11.02
N ILE A 253 24.94 -0.60 -10.60
CA ILE A 253 23.99 -1.23 -11.51
C ILE A 253 23.26 -0.18 -12.35
N ALA A 254 22.74 0.86 -11.69
CA ALA A 254 22.04 1.95 -12.37
C ALA A 254 23.01 2.84 -13.15
N GLN A 255 24.15 3.20 -12.57
CA GLN A 255 25.13 4.10 -13.18
C GLN A 255 25.81 3.53 -14.43
N ALA A 256 25.99 2.20 -14.50
CA ALA A 256 26.60 1.53 -15.65
C ALA A 256 25.57 1.04 -16.68
N GLY A 257 24.28 1.05 -16.34
CA GLY A 257 23.22 0.56 -17.21
C GLY A 257 22.75 1.61 -18.22
N PRO A 258 21.85 1.22 -19.15
CA PRO A 258 21.32 2.13 -20.17
C PRO A 258 20.43 3.22 -19.56
N GLU A 259 20.57 4.47 -20.01
CA GLU A 259 19.80 5.62 -19.51
C GLU A 259 18.28 5.45 -19.73
N GLU A 260 17.86 4.73 -20.78
CA GLU A 260 16.45 4.43 -21.03
C GLU A 260 15.83 3.48 -19.99
N VAL A 261 16.67 2.75 -19.26
CA VAL A 261 16.28 1.89 -18.14
C VAL A 261 16.43 2.65 -16.83
N TRP A 262 17.56 3.31 -16.60
CA TRP A 262 17.89 3.99 -15.35
C TRP A 262 17.74 5.51 -15.50
N ASN A 263 16.48 5.94 -15.51
CA ASN A 263 16.05 7.31 -15.81
C ASN A 263 15.76 8.16 -14.56
N GLY A 264 16.15 7.74 -13.36
CA GLY A 264 15.87 8.46 -12.12
C GLY A 264 16.48 9.86 -12.10
N ASP A 265 15.72 10.85 -11.62
CA ASP A 265 16.23 12.20 -11.38
C ASP A 265 16.61 12.37 -9.91
N GLY A 266 17.81 12.86 -9.64
CA GLY A 266 18.31 13.03 -8.26
C GLY A 266 18.71 11.75 -7.51
N PHE A 267 18.54 10.55 -8.07
CA PHE A 267 19.01 9.29 -7.45
C PHE A 267 19.43 8.22 -8.49
N PRO A 268 20.36 7.30 -8.15
CA PRO A 268 20.79 6.22 -9.05
C PRO A 268 19.75 5.11 -9.12
N GLY A 269 18.72 5.29 -9.94
CA GLY A 269 17.63 4.33 -10.11
C GLY A 269 16.77 4.63 -11.33
N ALA A 270 15.53 4.16 -11.28
CA ALA A 270 14.53 4.39 -12.31
C ALA A 270 13.26 4.92 -11.67
N GLU A 271 12.54 5.76 -12.41
CA GLU A 271 11.26 6.31 -11.99
C GLU A 271 10.22 6.29 -13.12
N LEU A 272 8.95 6.22 -12.75
CA LEU A 272 7.80 6.44 -13.63
C LEU A 272 6.95 7.55 -13.02
N GLY A 273 6.84 8.68 -13.72
CA GLY A 273 6.17 9.87 -13.20
C GLY A 273 4.64 9.78 -13.23
N TYR A 274 3.98 10.53 -12.35
CA TYR A 274 2.52 10.57 -12.30
C TYR A 274 1.85 10.97 -13.61
N ASP A 275 2.43 11.91 -14.36
CA ASP A 275 1.84 12.37 -15.63
C ASP A 275 1.88 11.29 -16.72
N GLU A 276 2.91 10.45 -16.72
CA GLU A 276 2.99 9.30 -17.61
C GLU A 276 1.92 8.28 -17.26
N LEU A 277 1.72 7.98 -15.96
CA LEU A 277 0.62 7.14 -15.48
C LEU A 277 -0.74 7.69 -15.92
N LEU A 278 -1.00 9.00 -15.76
CA LEU A 278 -2.26 9.60 -16.16
C LEU A 278 -2.50 9.58 -17.68
N GLY A 279 -1.44 9.48 -18.48
CA GLY A 279 -1.51 9.38 -19.94
C GLY A 279 -2.02 8.03 -20.45
N GLU A 280 -1.99 6.99 -19.61
CA GLU A 280 -2.36 5.63 -19.98
C GLU A 280 -3.76 5.23 -19.51
N SER A 281 -4.44 4.42 -20.31
CA SER A 281 -5.77 3.88 -19.96
C SER A 281 -5.69 2.76 -18.92
N ASP A 282 -4.63 1.96 -18.97
CA ASP A 282 -4.38 0.86 -18.04
C ASP A 282 -3.13 1.15 -17.20
N GLN A 283 -3.34 2.00 -16.21
CA GLN A 283 -2.28 2.55 -15.36
C GLN A 283 -1.63 1.48 -14.49
N ARG A 284 -2.43 0.51 -14.01
CA ARG A 284 -1.93 -0.61 -13.20
C ARG A 284 -1.00 -1.49 -14.01
N ARG A 285 -1.36 -1.81 -15.26
CA ARG A 285 -0.49 -2.56 -16.16
C ARG A 285 0.79 -1.79 -16.49
N LEU A 286 0.71 -0.50 -16.80
CA LEU A 286 1.89 0.33 -17.07
C LEU A 286 2.88 0.27 -15.89
N ALA A 287 2.37 0.43 -14.65
CA ALA A 287 3.18 0.36 -13.44
C ALA A 287 3.86 -1.00 -13.26
N LEU A 288 3.11 -2.10 -13.41
CA LEU A 288 3.67 -3.46 -13.31
C LEU A 288 4.72 -3.72 -14.39
N ASP A 289 4.46 -3.32 -15.63
CA ASP A 289 5.39 -3.52 -16.75
C ASP A 289 6.70 -2.72 -16.53
N PHE A 290 6.60 -1.49 -16.01
CA PHE A 290 7.75 -0.70 -15.57
C PHE A 290 8.56 -1.45 -14.51
N LEU A 291 7.92 -1.83 -13.38
CA LEU A 291 8.59 -2.48 -12.25
C LEU A 291 9.25 -3.80 -12.63
N ARG A 292 8.53 -4.68 -13.34
CA ARG A 292 9.06 -5.96 -13.84
C ARG A 292 10.26 -5.75 -14.75
N SER A 293 10.20 -4.77 -15.64
CA SER A 293 11.30 -4.47 -16.55
C SER A 293 12.54 -3.99 -15.80
N ARG A 294 12.39 -3.12 -14.80
CA ARG A 294 13.52 -2.60 -14.00
C ARG A 294 14.12 -3.68 -13.13
N PHE A 295 13.30 -4.48 -12.45
CA PHE A 295 13.81 -5.58 -11.64
C PHE A 295 14.54 -6.63 -12.50
N ARG A 296 14.02 -6.96 -13.69
CA ARG A 296 14.73 -7.84 -14.63
C ARG A 296 16.11 -7.30 -15.03
N ALA A 297 16.25 -5.98 -15.20
CA ALA A 297 17.55 -5.38 -15.49
C ALA A 297 18.54 -5.57 -14.34
N ILE A 298 18.09 -5.51 -13.09
CA ILE A 298 18.93 -5.81 -11.90
C ILE A 298 19.39 -7.27 -11.91
N LEU A 299 18.51 -8.21 -12.25
CA LEU A 299 18.86 -9.63 -12.33
C LEU A 299 19.86 -9.97 -13.44
N GLN A 300 19.99 -9.09 -14.44
CA GLN A 300 20.88 -9.25 -15.60
C GLN A 300 22.22 -8.52 -15.44
N ALA A 301 22.36 -7.67 -14.42
CA ALA A 301 23.59 -6.97 -14.09
C ALA A 301 24.64 -7.88 -13.43
#